data_AF-A0A8C2SK02-F1
#
_entry.id   AF-A0A8C2SK02-F1
#
_cell.length_a   1.000
_cell.length_b   1.000
_cell.length_c   1.000
_cell.angle_alpha   90.00
_cell.angle_beta   90.00
_cell.angle_gamma   90.00
#
_symmetry.space_group_name_H-M   'P 1'
#
loop_
_entity.id
_entity.type
_entity.pdbx_description
1 polymer ?
#
loop_
_entity_poly.entity_id
_entity_poly.type
_entity_poly.pdbx_seq_one_letter_code
_entity_poly.pdbx_strand_id
1 'polypeptide(L)'
;MALPTLPSSWCSRRLPDQQAARQRRQEQEVHLRQQWDQNSRYFQMSDIRSSKQAEWSSRASYQRSMHAYQREKMKEEGRKRLEARRQRLRQLLVEEQDLLARQLEELRLSMNLREGRIREQHGNLKAAREEQRKLIAERLLYEHWKKNNPKLREIESDLHKRHVINAWETQKEEKKQQEAAEEEKEKRFENEYETARREALERMKVEEERRQLESKLQAEALRQQMEELKAKEMEATKLKKEQENLLKQRWELERLEEERRQMAALRQKAELGRFLRHQYNVKLSRRTQQIQEELEADKRILQALLEEEEENQRVHQARREQALADVAWMKRVIEEQLELERAREAELQMLLREEAKEVWEKREAEWARERSARDRLMSEVLTGRQQQIQEKIEQNRRAQEESLRHREKLIQDLEAARESARREKEESEELKSARKQELEAQVGLRSAGVAALSRHGAQGPLTYFHSLAWTLSRKPTIRSSGHPFLFPAGTLTLLVVGPAPLRVLHLLGKQCLLFLPLTSFLVASASTWLSGPKSLLFNSVPNS
;
A
#
# COMPACT_ATOMS: atom_id res chain seq x y z
N MET A 1 -218.57 -45.76 -88.86
CA MET A 1 -219.41 -45.22 -89.96
C MET A 1 -219.35 -46.18 -91.13
N ALA A 2 -220.44 -46.35 -91.89
CA ALA A 2 -220.56 -47.37 -92.94
C ALA A 2 -220.97 -46.92 -94.37
N LEU A 3 -221.97 -46.11 -94.74
CA LEU A 3 -222.92 -45.14 -94.14
C LEU A 3 -222.56 -43.63 -94.28
N PRO A 4 -221.31 -43.21 -94.55
CA PRO A 4 -220.87 -42.80 -95.90
C PRO A 4 -221.61 -43.59 -96.99
N THR A 5 -222.70 -43.18 -97.66
CA THR A 5 -223.80 -42.16 -97.54
C THR A 5 -223.58 -40.74 -96.98
N LEU A 6 -222.89 -40.54 -95.87
CA LEU A 6 -222.39 -39.25 -95.38
C LEU A 6 -220.82 -39.10 -95.50
N PRO A 7 -219.98 -39.05 -94.43
CA PRO A 7 -218.99 -37.96 -94.36
C PRO A 7 -217.59 -38.42 -93.89
N SER A 8 -216.82 -37.53 -93.25
CA SER A 8 -216.72 -37.49 -91.76
C SER A 8 -215.48 -36.68 -91.30
N SER A 9 -214.94 -36.67 -90.07
CA SER A 9 -214.91 -37.60 -88.91
C SER A 9 -214.03 -38.87 -89.03
N TRP A 10 -212.96 -38.83 -89.83
CA TRP A 10 -211.83 -39.78 -89.81
C TRP A 10 -210.48 -39.07 -89.58
N CYS A 11 -209.38 -39.83 -89.41
CA CYS A 11 -207.96 -39.39 -89.40
C CYS A 11 -207.59 -38.25 -88.41
N SER A 12 -207.43 -38.42 -87.09
CA SER A 12 -207.25 -39.59 -86.22
C SER A 12 -205.87 -40.31 -86.20
N ARG A 13 -205.46 -40.72 -84.98
CA ARG A 13 -204.79 -42.01 -84.62
C ARG A 13 -203.27 -42.13 -84.32
N ARG A 14 -202.39 -41.10 -84.33
CA ARG A 14 -200.91 -41.39 -84.26
C ARG A 14 -199.96 -40.61 -83.33
N LEU A 15 -200.28 -39.45 -82.74
CA LEU A 15 -199.27 -38.70 -81.95
C LEU A 15 -199.00 -39.28 -80.53
N PRO A 16 -199.99 -39.39 -79.62
CA PRO A 16 -199.72 -39.78 -78.22
C PRO A 16 -199.31 -41.25 -78.06
N ASP A 17 -200.07 -42.18 -78.67
CA ASP A 17 -199.90 -43.62 -78.46
C ASP A 17 -198.51 -44.14 -78.87
N GLN A 18 -197.86 -43.51 -79.85
CA GLN A 18 -196.52 -43.90 -80.27
C GLN A 18 -195.45 -43.61 -79.21
N GLN A 19 -195.61 -42.58 -78.38
CA GLN A 19 -194.63 -42.25 -77.36
C GLN A 19 -194.74 -43.24 -76.18
N ALA A 20 -195.97 -43.49 -75.73
CA ALA A 20 -196.27 -44.47 -74.67
C ALA A 20 -195.95 -45.94 -75.06
N ALA A 21 -196.00 -46.27 -76.36
CA ALA A 21 -195.60 -47.59 -76.87
C ALA A 21 -194.07 -47.76 -76.96
N ARG A 22 -193.31 -46.69 -77.24
CA ARG A 22 -191.84 -46.72 -77.27
C ARG A 22 -191.26 -46.86 -75.86
N GLN A 23 -191.77 -46.08 -74.90
CA GLN A 23 -191.32 -46.14 -73.50
C GLN A 23 -191.50 -47.56 -72.92
N ARG A 24 -192.69 -48.16 -73.07
CA ARG A 24 -192.96 -49.53 -72.58
C ARG A 24 -192.10 -50.62 -73.25
N ARG A 25 -191.64 -50.45 -74.49
CA ARG A 25 -190.64 -51.36 -75.09
C ARG A 25 -189.24 -51.16 -74.49
N GLN A 26 -188.81 -49.91 -74.32
CA GLN A 26 -187.50 -49.59 -73.75
C GLN A 26 -187.37 -50.11 -72.31
N GLU A 27 -188.41 -49.98 -71.49
CA GLU A 27 -188.45 -50.52 -70.12
C GLU A 27 -188.29 -52.05 -70.09
N GLN A 28 -188.95 -52.78 -71.00
CA GLN A 28 -188.84 -54.23 -71.11
C GLN A 28 -187.46 -54.69 -71.60
N GLU A 29 -186.86 -54.00 -72.57
CA GLU A 29 -185.51 -54.31 -73.06
C GLU A 29 -184.43 -54.03 -71.99
N VAL A 30 -184.57 -52.96 -71.20
CA VAL A 30 -183.66 -52.64 -70.09
C VAL A 30 -183.71 -53.73 -69.01
N HIS A 31 -184.90 -54.21 -68.65
CA HIS A 31 -185.05 -55.20 -67.57
C HIS A 31 -184.44 -56.57 -67.92
N LEU A 32 -184.47 -56.98 -69.19
CA LEU A 32 -183.81 -58.19 -69.69
C LEU A 32 -182.28 -58.09 -69.62
N ARG A 33 -181.71 -56.95 -70.01
CA ARG A 33 -180.25 -56.72 -69.96
C ARG A 33 -179.71 -56.80 -68.53
N GLN A 34 -180.40 -56.18 -67.57
CA GLN A 34 -179.96 -56.18 -66.18
C GLN A 34 -179.90 -57.59 -65.56
N GLN A 35 -180.78 -58.51 -65.96
CA GLN A 35 -180.68 -59.91 -65.52
C GLN A 35 -179.48 -60.65 -66.13
N TRP A 36 -179.16 -60.41 -67.41
CA TRP A 36 -178.01 -61.01 -68.08
C TRP A 36 -176.67 -60.53 -67.48
N ASP A 37 -176.54 -59.24 -67.20
CA ASP A 37 -175.34 -58.66 -66.59
C ASP A 37 -175.06 -59.22 -65.18
N GLN A 38 -176.12 -59.41 -64.37
CA GLN A 38 -176.00 -59.99 -63.03
C GLN A 38 -175.56 -61.47 -63.10
N ASN A 39 -176.15 -62.25 -64.00
CA ASN A 39 -175.85 -63.67 -64.14
C ASN A 39 -174.41 -63.89 -64.65
N SER A 40 -173.98 -63.11 -65.66
CA SER A 40 -172.61 -63.13 -66.21
C SER A 40 -171.54 -62.89 -65.15
N ARG A 41 -171.73 -61.89 -64.27
CA ARG A 41 -170.79 -61.55 -63.19
C ARG A 41 -170.64 -62.66 -62.15
N TYR A 42 -171.69 -63.47 -61.92
CA TYR A 42 -171.63 -64.55 -60.94
C TYR A 42 -170.67 -65.67 -61.37
N PHE A 43 -170.79 -66.15 -62.61
CA PHE A 43 -169.94 -67.22 -63.14
C PHE A 43 -168.46 -66.79 -63.23
N GLN A 44 -168.16 -65.58 -63.71
CA GLN A 44 -166.78 -65.07 -63.76
C GLN A 44 -166.09 -65.06 -62.38
N MET A 45 -166.80 -64.69 -61.31
CA MET A 45 -166.24 -64.75 -59.95
C MET A 45 -166.07 -66.18 -59.42
N SER A 46 -166.89 -67.13 -59.89
CA SER A 46 -166.76 -68.55 -59.54
C SER A 46 -165.47 -69.15 -60.14
N ASP A 47 -165.24 -68.93 -61.43
CA ASP A 47 -164.10 -69.52 -62.16
C ASP A 47 -162.74 -69.04 -61.62
N ILE A 48 -162.62 -67.74 -61.30
CA ILE A 48 -161.41 -67.16 -60.70
C ILE A 48 -161.09 -67.81 -59.35
N ARG A 49 -162.11 -68.04 -58.51
CA ARG A 49 -161.96 -68.67 -57.18
C ARG A 49 -161.55 -70.14 -57.31
N SER A 50 -162.21 -70.88 -58.21
CA SER A 50 -161.90 -72.29 -58.51
C SER A 50 -160.45 -72.46 -58.98
N SER A 51 -160.02 -71.63 -59.94
CA SER A 51 -158.66 -71.65 -60.50
C SER A 51 -157.57 -71.43 -59.44
N LYS A 52 -157.71 -70.42 -58.57
CA LYS A 52 -156.71 -70.17 -57.52
C LYS A 52 -156.70 -71.22 -56.41
N GLN A 53 -157.84 -71.83 -56.10
CA GLN A 53 -157.89 -72.94 -55.15
C GLN A 53 -157.20 -74.21 -55.70
N ALA A 54 -157.25 -74.44 -57.02
CA ALA A 54 -156.49 -75.50 -57.68
C ALA A 54 -154.96 -75.24 -57.68
N GLU A 55 -154.52 -73.99 -57.91
CA GLU A 55 -153.09 -73.63 -57.80
C GLU A 55 -152.54 -73.87 -56.39
N TRP A 56 -153.24 -73.40 -55.36
CA TRP A 56 -152.77 -73.49 -53.96
C TRP A 56 -152.79 -74.90 -53.39
N SER A 57 -153.74 -75.74 -53.79
CA SER A 57 -153.79 -77.16 -53.41
C SER A 57 -152.81 -78.04 -54.21
N SER A 58 -152.15 -77.50 -55.24
CA SER A 58 -151.22 -78.27 -56.07
C SER A 58 -149.96 -78.72 -55.31
N ARG A 59 -149.58 -80.00 -55.48
CA ARG A 59 -148.40 -80.62 -54.85
C ARG A 59 -147.08 -79.87 -55.16
N ALA A 60 -147.01 -79.21 -56.32
CA ALA A 60 -145.86 -78.41 -56.74
C ALA A 60 -145.69 -77.11 -55.95
N SER A 61 -146.78 -76.51 -55.43
CA SER A 61 -146.72 -75.31 -54.58
C SER A 61 -145.95 -75.58 -53.29
N TYR A 62 -146.32 -76.64 -52.58
CA TYR A 62 -145.71 -77.05 -51.31
C TYR A 62 -144.20 -77.32 -51.44
N GLN A 63 -143.77 -78.05 -52.49
CA GLN A 63 -142.36 -78.38 -52.70
C GLN A 63 -141.48 -77.14 -52.95
N ARG A 64 -141.99 -76.13 -53.68
CA ARG A 64 -141.28 -74.85 -53.88
C ARG A 64 -141.07 -74.10 -52.56
N SER A 65 -142.09 -74.09 -51.69
CA SER A 65 -142.02 -73.45 -50.37
C SER A 65 -140.95 -74.12 -49.48
N MET A 66 -140.97 -75.45 -49.37
CA MET A 66 -140.00 -76.20 -48.56
C MET A 66 -138.55 -75.99 -49.00
N HIS A 67 -138.28 -75.93 -50.32
CA HIS A 67 -136.94 -75.63 -50.85
C HIS A 67 -136.55 -74.15 -50.74
N ALA A 68 -137.48 -73.22 -50.50
CA ALA A 68 -137.12 -71.85 -50.11
C ALA A 68 -136.65 -71.83 -48.65
N TYR A 69 -137.46 -72.37 -47.73
CA TYR A 69 -137.18 -72.43 -46.29
C TYR A 69 -135.83 -73.10 -45.96
N GLN A 70 -135.52 -74.23 -46.59
CA GLN A 70 -134.24 -74.92 -46.40
C GLN A 70 -133.02 -74.05 -46.78
N ARG A 71 -133.13 -73.22 -47.82
CA ARG A 71 -132.03 -72.33 -48.27
C ARG A 71 -131.85 -71.10 -47.38
N GLU A 72 -132.91 -70.63 -46.74
CA GLU A 72 -132.85 -69.55 -45.73
C GLU A 72 -132.12 -70.05 -44.48
N LYS A 73 -132.50 -71.22 -43.94
CA LYS A 73 -131.88 -71.81 -42.74
C LYS A 73 -130.35 -71.95 -42.86
N MET A 74 -129.84 -72.41 -44.01
CA MET A 74 -128.39 -72.53 -44.23
C MET A 74 -127.67 -71.18 -44.23
N LYS A 75 -128.33 -70.10 -44.68
CA LYS A 75 -127.78 -68.72 -44.61
C LYS A 75 -127.77 -68.21 -43.17
N GLU A 76 -128.79 -68.50 -42.37
CA GLU A 76 -128.80 -68.15 -40.95
C GLU A 76 -127.69 -68.83 -40.17
N GLU A 77 -127.44 -70.11 -40.41
CA GLU A 77 -126.31 -70.82 -39.81
C GLU A 77 -124.97 -70.20 -40.23
N GLY A 78 -124.85 -69.75 -41.49
CA GLY A 78 -123.70 -68.97 -41.96
C GLY A 78 -123.51 -67.65 -41.19
N ARG A 79 -124.59 -66.89 -40.97
CA ARG A 79 -124.58 -65.65 -40.16
C ARG A 79 -124.15 -65.93 -38.72
N LYS A 80 -124.75 -66.93 -38.06
CA LYS A 80 -124.42 -67.34 -36.68
C LYS A 80 -122.94 -67.74 -36.54
N ARG A 81 -122.36 -68.46 -37.53
CA ARG A 81 -120.93 -68.81 -37.56
C ARG A 81 -120.03 -67.57 -37.72
N LEU A 82 -120.43 -66.59 -38.53
CA LEU A 82 -119.70 -65.33 -38.71
C LEU A 82 -119.77 -64.45 -37.44
N GLU A 83 -120.93 -64.37 -36.82
CA GLU A 83 -121.16 -63.63 -35.57
C GLU A 83 -120.35 -64.23 -34.41
N ALA A 84 -120.33 -65.56 -34.27
CA ALA A 84 -119.48 -66.25 -33.30
C ALA A 84 -117.97 -66.06 -33.55
N ARG A 85 -117.54 -65.72 -34.78
CA ARG A 85 -116.15 -65.29 -35.07
C ARG A 85 -115.92 -63.82 -34.70
N ARG A 86 -116.89 -62.94 -35.00
CA ARG A 86 -116.85 -61.51 -34.62
C ARG A 86 -116.88 -61.31 -33.10
N GLN A 87 -117.62 -62.13 -32.36
CA GLN A 87 -117.64 -62.13 -30.89
C GLN A 87 -116.27 -62.50 -30.31
N ARG A 88 -115.65 -63.58 -30.77
CA ARG A 88 -114.29 -63.98 -30.34
C ARG A 88 -113.23 -62.91 -30.65
N LEU A 89 -113.30 -62.26 -31.81
CA LEU A 89 -112.41 -61.13 -32.12
C LEU A 89 -112.66 -59.90 -31.23
N ARG A 90 -113.92 -59.64 -30.84
CA ARG A 90 -114.23 -58.57 -29.86
C ARG A 90 -113.72 -58.90 -28.46
N GLN A 91 -113.78 -60.16 -28.04
CA GLN A 91 -113.25 -60.60 -26.74
C GLN A 91 -111.73 -60.36 -26.67
N LEU A 92 -110.97 -60.84 -27.65
CA LEU A 92 -109.52 -60.60 -27.74
C LEU A 92 -109.16 -59.10 -27.75
N LEU A 93 -109.89 -58.28 -28.51
CA LEU A 93 -109.65 -56.82 -28.55
C LEU A 93 -110.00 -56.10 -27.23
N VAL A 94 -110.93 -56.64 -26.43
CA VAL A 94 -111.23 -56.13 -25.08
C VAL A 94 -110.18 -56.61 -24.08
N GLU A 95 -109.75 -57.87 -24.17
CA GLU A 95 -108.66 -58.42 -23.35
C GLU A 95 -107.34 -57.65 -23.57
N GLU A 96 -107.01 -57.30 -24.81
CA GLU A 96 -105.87 -56.43 -25.14
C GLU A 96 -106.02 -55.00 -24.57
N GLN A 97 -107.23 -54.41 -24.63
CA GLN A 97 -107.50 -53.09 -24.06
C GLN A 97 -107.42 -53.08 -22.53
N ASP A 98 -107.96 -54.10 -21.87
CA ASP A 98 -107.89 -54.29 -20.42
C ASP A 98 -106.44 -54.47 -19.92
N LEU A 99 -105.62 -55.22 -20.66
CA LEU A 99 -104.20 -55.39 -20.34
C LEU A 99 -103.42 -54.08 -20.48
N LEU A 100 -103.65 -53.33 -21.56
CA LEU A 100 -103.02 -52.01 -21.76
C LEU A 100 -103.50 -50.97 -20.73
N ALA A 101 -104.78 -51.01 -20.33
CA ALA A 101 -105.32 -50.16 -19.28
C ALA A 101 -104.63 -50.42 -17.93
N ARG A 102 -104.48 -51.69 -17.52
CA ARG A 102 -103.78 -52.08 -16.28
C ARG A 102 -102.31 -51.62 -16.30
N GLN A 103 -101.60 -51.80 -17.40
CA GLN A 103 -100.22 -51.32 -17.54
C GLN A 103 -100.12 -49.79 -17.40
N LEU A 104 -101.08 -49.03 -17.94
CA LEU A 104 -101.13 -47.57 -17.75
C LEU A 104 -101.47 -47.17 -16.31
N GLU A 105 -102.27 -47.94 -15.59
CA GLU A 105 -102.56 -47.71 -14.17
C GLU A 105 -101.39 -48.07 -13.26
N GLU A 106 -100.68 -49.18 -13.50
CA GLU A 106 -99.43 -49.54 -12.83
C GLU A 106 -98.35 -48.46 -13.02
N LEU A 107 -98.19 -47.94 -14.24
CA LEU A 107 -97.30 -46.82 -14.53
C LEU A 107 -97.72 -45.53 -13.80
N ARG A 108 -99.02 -45.21 -13.74
CA ARG A 108 -99.53 -44.07 -12.95
C ARG A 108 -99.26 -44.24 -11.45
N LEU A 109 -99.49 -45.44 -10.88
CA LEU A 109 -99.26 -45.72 -9.47
C LEU A 109 -97.76 -45.63 -9.12
N SER A 110 -96.88 -46.18 -9.95
CA SER A 110 -95.42 -46.05 -9.77
C SER A 110 -94.94 -44.60 -9.86
N MET A 111 -95.52 -43.78 -10.75
CA MET A 111 -95.25 -42.34 -10.82
C MET A 111 -95.75 -41.59 -9.57
N ASN A 112 -96.96 -41.89 -9.08
CA ASN A 112 -97.48 -41.29 -7.85
C ASN A 112 -96.61 -41.64 -6.63
N LEU A 113 -96.13 -42.88 -6.52
CA LEU A 113 -95.19 -43.31 -5.48
C LEU A 113 -93.81 -42.62 -5.61
N ARG A 114 -93.34 -42.38 -6.85
CA ARG A 114 -92.12 -41.61 -7.12
C ARG A 114 -92.28 -40.15 -6.71
N GLU A 115 -93.42 -39.52 -7.00
CA GLU A 115 -93.74 -38.17 -6.54
C GLU A 115 -93.83 -38.08 -5.01
N GLY A 116 -94.46 -39.05 -4.35
CA GLY A 116 -94.51 -39.14 -2.88
C GLY A 116 -93.10 -39.09 -2.27
N ARG A 117 -92.21 -39.98 -2.71
CA ARG A 117 -90.80 -40.02 -2.27
C ARG A 117 -90.04 -38.72 -2.54
N ILE A 118 -90.29 -38.06 -3.69
CA ILE A 118 -89.67 -36.76 -4.01
C ILE A 118 -90.18 -35.65 -3.07
N ARG A 119 -91.49 -35.64 -2.75
CA ARG A 119 -92.09 -34.68 -1.81
C ARG A 119 -91.57 -34.89 -0.38
N GLU A 120 -91.41 -36.14 0.06
CA GLU A 120 -90.78 -36.52 1.34
C GLU A 120 -89.32 -36.09 1.40
N GLN A 121 -88.51 -36.42 0.38
CA GLN A 121 -87.12 -36.00 0.28
C GLN A 121 -86.97 -34.47 0.29
N HIS A 122 -87.83 -33.75 -0.43
CA HIS A 122 -87.86 -32.29 -0.40
C HIS A 122 -88.27 -31.74 0.98
N GLY A 123 -89.22 -32.39 1.67
CA GLY A 123 -89.58 -32.08 3.06
C GLY A 123 -88.39 -32.24 4.01
N ASN A 124 -87.69 -33.37 3.94
CA ASN A 124 -86.53 -33.67 4.77
C ASN A 124 -85.35 -32.70 4.50
N LEU A 125 -85.09 -32.37 3.23
CA LEU A 125 -84.09 -31.37 2.85
C LEU A 125 -84.48 -29.95 3.32
N LYS A 126 -85.78 -29.62 3.36
CA LYS A 126 -86.27 -28.35 3.92
C LYS A 126 -86.11 -28.32 5.44
N ALA A 127 -86.37 -29.42 6.15
CA ALA A 127 -86.16 -29.55 7.59
C ALA A 127 -84.68 -29.42 7.97
N ALA A 128 -83.79 -30.19 7.32
CA ALA A 128 -82.34 -30.14 7.58
C ALA A 128 -81.72 -28.75 7.31
N ARG A 129 -82.21 -28.04 6.27
CA ARG A 129 -81.82 -26.62 6.04
C ARG A 129 -82.30 -25.69 7.15
N GLU A 130 -83.46 -25.96 7.75
CA GLU A 130 -83.99 -25.17 8.86
C GLU A 130 -83.25 -25.44 10.18
N GLU A 131 -82.87 -26.69 10.43
CA GLU A 131 -82.00 -27.08 11.54
C GLU A 131 -80.61 -26.44 11.42
N GLN A 132 -80.02 -26.44 10.22
CA GLN A 132 -78.77 -25.70 9.97
C GLN A 132 -78.93 -24.19 10.20
N ARG A 133 -80.06 -23.59 9.79
CA ARG A 133 -80.35 -22.16 10.08
C ARG A 133 -80.47 -21.89 11.58
N LYS A 134 -81.12 -22.77 12.35
CA LYS A 134 -81.20 -22.67 13.82
C LYS A 134 -79.83 -22.77 14.47
N LEU A 135 -79.04 -23.79 14.13
CA LEU A 135 -77.68 -23.97 14.66
C LEU A 135 -76.74 -22.80 14.33
N ILE A 136 -76.90 -22.19 13.13
CA ILE A 136 -76.15 -20.97 12.77
C ILE A 136 -76.65 -19.77 13.59
N ALA A 137 -77.95 -19.59 13.76
CA ALA A 137 -78.52 -18.52 14.58
C ALA A 137 -78.09 -18.64 16.06
N GLU A 138 -78.14 -19.84 16.64
CA GLU A 138 -77.68 -20.15 18.00
C GLU A 138 -76.18 -19.85 18.18
N ARG A 139 -75.33 -20.25 17.23
CA ARG A 139 -73.89 -19.91 17.24
C ARG A 139 -73.63 -18.41 17.13
N LEU A 140 -74.36 -17.71 16.27
CA LEU A 140 -74.23 -16.26 16.12
C LEU A 140 -74.75 -15.50 17.35
N LEU A 141 -75.84 -15.95 17.97
CA LEU A 141 -76.34 -15.43 19.24
C LEU A 141 -75.33 -15.67 20.38
N TYR A 142 -74.71 -16.84 20.45
CA TYR A 142 -73.66 -17.14 21.44
C TYR A 142 -72.41 -16.27 21.25
N GLU A 143 -71.91 -16.12 20.02
CA GLU A 143 -70.76 -15.24 19.73
C GLU A 143 -71.10 -13.75 19.95
N HIS A 144 -72.33 -13.33 19.68
CA HIS A 144 -72.82 -11.98 19.98
C HIS A 144 -72.91 -11.74 21.50
N TRP A 145 -73.46 -12.69 22.26
CA TRP A 145 -73.49 -12.66 23.72
C TRP A 145 -72.08 -12.61 24.31
N LYS A 146 -71.18 -13.47 23.86
CA LYS A 146 -69.78 -13.54 24.29
C LYS A 146 -69.07 -12.18 24.11
N LYS A 147 -69.21 -11.56 22.93
CA LYS A 147 -68.61 -10.26 22.61
C LYS A 147 -69.26 -9.09 23.35
N ASN A 148 -70.55 -9.18 23.69
CA ASN A 148 -71.26 -8.11 24.39
C ASN A 148 -71.22 -8.24 25.92
N ASN A 149 -70.91 -9.41 26.48
CA ASN A 149 -70.76 -9.60 27.93
C ASN A 149 -69.61 -8.72 28.47
N PRO A 150 -69.87 -7.77 29.38
CA PRO A 150 -68.83 -6.85 29.87
C PRO A 150 -67.71 -7.59 30.60
N LYS A 151 -68.05 -8.60 31.41
CA LYS A 151 -67.07 -9.36 32.22
C LYS A 151 -66.07 -10.14 31.36
N LEU A 152 -66.48 -10.61 30.19
CA LEU A 152 -65.56 -11.28 29.26
C LEU A 152 -64.62 -10.28 28.59
N ARG A 153 -65.13 -9.10 28.19
CA ARG A 153 -64.30 -8.02 27.64
C ARG A 153 -63.30 -7.46 28.65
N GLU A 154 -63.70 -7.35 29.92
CA GLU A 154 -62.79 -7.00 31.03
C GLU A 154 -61.63 -8.00 31.12
N ILE A 155 -61.94 -9.30 31.20
CA ILE A 155 -60.94 -10.39 31.27
C ILE A 155 -60.04 -10.43 30.01
N GLU A 156 -60.60 -10.33 28.81
CA GLU A 156 -59.83 -10.27 27.56
C GLU A 156 -58.90 -9.04 27.55
N SER A 157 -59.37 -7.89 28.03
CA SER A 157 -58.54 -6.68 28.15
C SER A 157 -57.41 -6.84 29.20
N ASP A 158 -57.65 -7.54 30.31
CA ASP A 158 -56.66 -7.76 31.36
C ASP A 158 -55.62 -8.80 30.96
N LEU A 159 -56.01 -9.84 30.22
CA LEU A 159 -55.07 -10.77 29.58
C LEU A 159 -54.20 -10.06 28.56
N HIS A 160 -54.77 -9.14 27.75
CA HIS A 160 -53.99 -8.33 26.82
C HIS A 160 -53.05 -7.36 27.53
N LYS A 161 -53.50 -6.64 28.57
CA LYS A 161 -52.64 -5.78 29.41
C LYS A 161 -51.47 -6.56 30.00
N ARG A 162 -51.72 -7.74 30.58
CA ARG A 162 -50.68 -8.63 31.12
C ARG A 162 -49.70 -9.07 30.02
N HIS A 163 -50.17 -9.46 28.85
CA HIS A 163 -49.29 -9.83 27.74
C HIS A 163 -48.38 -8.65 27.31
N VAL A 164 -48.92 -7.43 27.22
CA VAL A 164 -48.15 -6.21 26.89
C VAL A 164 -47.15 -5.86 27.99
N ILE A 165 -47.53 -5.96 29.28
CA ILE A 165 -46.62 -5.74 30.42
C ILE A 165 -45.48 -6.76 30.39
N ASN A 166 -45.77 -8.05 30.30
CA ASN A 166 -44.76 -9.11 30.26
C ASN A 166 -43.82 -8.95 29.05
N ALA A 167 -44.35 -8.59 27.87
CA ALA A 167 -43.55 -8.35 26.67
C ALA A 167 -42.65 -7.11 26.79
N TRP A 168 -43.09 -6.08 27.51
CA TRP A 168 -42.29 -4.90 27.82
C TRP A 168 -41.24 -5.17 28.89
N GLU A 169 -41.53 -6.04 29.87
CA GLU A 169 -40.56 -6.53 30.85
C GLU A 169 -39.45 -7.34 30.15
N THR A 170 -39.78 -8.29 29.27
CA THR A 170 -38.77 -9.01 28.47
C THR A 170 -37.96 -8.06 27.57
N GLN A 171 -38.59 -7.10 26.90
CA GLN A 171 -37.88 -6.11 26.08
C GLN A 171 -36.91 -5.24 26.91
N LYS A 172 -37.29 -4.91 28.15
CA LYS A 172 -36.47 -4.14 29.10
C LYS A 172 -35.30 -4.96 29.66
N GLU A 173 -35.47 -6.28 29.79
CA GLU A 173 -34.41 -7.20 30.19
C GLU A 173 -33.45 -7.49 29.02
N GLU A 174 -33.96 -7.72 27.81
CA GLU A 174 -33.17 -7.80 26.58
C GLU A 174 -32.31 -6.53 26.38
N LYS A 175 -32.89 -5.34 26.54
CA LYS A 175 -32.15 -4.08 26.41
C LYS A 175 -31.02 -3.96 27.45
N LYS A 176 -31.27 -4.33 28.71
CA LYS A 176 -30.22 -4.38 29.75
C LYS A 176 -29.11 -5.37 29.43
N GLN A 177 -29.44 -6.53 28.86
CA GLN A 177 -28.44 -7.52 28.44
C GLN A 177 -27.63 -7.03 27.24
N GLN A 178 -28.24 -6.28 26.32
CA GLN A 178 -27.55 -5.61 25.22
C GLN A 178 -26.61 -4.52 25.74
N GLU A 179 -27.09 -3.64 26.62
CA GLU A 179 -26.29 -2.59 27.28
C GLU A 179 -25.07 -3.18 28.03
N ALA A 180 -25.27 -4.22 28.85
CA ALA A 180 -24.18 -4.89 29.54
C ALA A 180 -23.19 -5.58 28.58
N ALA A 181 -23.69 -6.18 27.49
CA ALA A 181 -22.85 -6.79 26.46
C ALA A 181 -22.17 -5.76 25.53
N GLU A 182 -22.61 -4.50 25.52
CA GLU A 182 -21.94 -3.38 24.85
C GLU A 182 -20.87 -2.79 25.77
N GLU A 183 -21.18 -2.53 27.04
CA GLU A 183 -20.19 -2.19 28.06
C GLU A 183 -19.04 -3.20 28.13
N GLU A 184 -19.31 -4.50 28.04
CA GLU A 184 -18.26 -5.53 27.99
C GLU A 184 -17.40 -5.46 26.72
N LYS A 185 -17.95 -5.04 25.58
CA LYS A 185 -17.16 -4.85 24.33
C LYS A 185 -16.33 -3.59 24.43
N GLU A 186 -16.89 -2.49 24.93
CA GLU A 186 -16.16 -1.24 25.17
C GLU A 186 -14.97 -1.48 26.10
N LYS A 187 -15.18 -2.15 27.24
CA LYS A 187 -14.10 -2.53 28.17
C LYS A 187 -13.04 -3.43 27.50
N ARG A 188 -13.40 -4.31 26.56
CA ARG A 188 -12.43 -5.11 25.79
C ARG A 188 -11.63 -4.22 24.82
N PHE A 189 -12.30 -3.37 24.05
CA PHE A 189 -11.63 -2.43 23.13
C PHE A 189 -10.75 -1.40 23.84
N GLU A 190 -11.14 -0.92 25.03
CA GLU A 190 -10.30 -0.06 25.88
C GLU A 190 -9.03 -0.79 26.35
N ASN A 191 -9.15 -2.06 26.77
CA ASN A 191 -8.00 -2.88 27.15
C ASN A 191 -7.08 -3.21 25.96
N GLU A 192 -7.65 -3.52 24.79
CA GLU A 192 -6.92 -3.73 23.53
C GLU A 192 -6.20 -2.44 23.09
N TYR A 193 -6.84 -1.28 23.23
CA TYR A 193 -6.24 0.02 22.95
C TYR A 193 -5.10 0.35 23.94
N GLU A 194 -5.30 0.14 25.24
CA GLU A 194 -4.26 0.35 26.25
C GLU A 194 -3.08 -0.61 26.12
N THR A 195 -3.31 -1.88 25.73
CA THR A 195 -2.21 -2.81 25.43
C THR A 195 -1.45 -2.40 24.17
N ALA A 196 -2.14 -2.08 23.07
CA ALA A 196 -1.50 -1.58 21.85
C ALA A 196 -0.73 -0.27 22.09
N ARG A 197 -1.24 0.62 22.95
CA ARG A 197 -0.56 1.87 23.37
C ARG A 197 0.69 1.59 24.20
N ARG A 198 0.64 0.62 25.13
CA ARG A 198 1.81 0.21 25.94
C ARG A 198 2.87 -0.45 25.07
N GLU A 199 2.47 -1.38 24.20
CA GLU A 199 3.38 -1.98 23.21
C GLU A 199 4.02 -0.93 22.29
N ALA A 200 3.27 0.06 21.81
CA ALA A 200 3.84 1.14 21.00
C ALA A 200 4.88 1.96 21.78
N LEU A 201 4.60 2.29 23.05
CA LEU A 201 5.54 2.98 23.93
C LEU A 201 6.78 2.13 24.27
N GLU A 202 6.63 0.81 24.42
CA GLU A 202 7.73 -0.11 24.67
C GLU A 202 8.61 -0.34 23.44
N ARG A 203 8.01 -0.44 22.23
CA ARG A 203 8.75 -0.45 20.97
C ARG A 203 9.56 0.84 20.79
N MET A 204 8.97 2.00 21.05
CA MET A 204 9.69 3.28 21.03
C MET A 204 10.86 3.31 22.03
N LYS A 205 10.66 2.87 23.28
CA LYS A 205 11.74 2.76 24.27
C LYS A 205 12.86 1.83 23.82
N VAL A 206 12.53 0.65 23.28
CA VAL A 206 13.53 -0.31 22.78
C VAL A 206 14.30 0.24 21.57
N GLU A 207 13.66 1.01 20.69
CA GLU A 207 14.36 1.75 19.63
C GLU A 207 15.26 2.87 20.19
N GLU A 208 14.81 3.63 21.19
CA GLU A 208 15.61 4.65 21.86
C GLU A 208 16.80 4.06 22.62
N GLU A 209 16.62 2.94 23.31
CA GLU A 209 17.68 2.19 23.99
C GLU A 209 18.70 1.62 23.00
N ARG A 210 18.26 1.08 21.86
CA ARG A 210 19.16 0.66 20.76
C ARG A 210 19.98 1.83 20.23
N ARG A 211 19.33 2.94 19.87
CA ARG A 211 20.02 4.17 19.41
C ARG A 211 21.00 4.71 20.47
N GLN A 212 20.66 4.62 21.76
CA GLN A 212 21.57 4.98 22.85
C GLN A 212 22.76 4.03 22.97
N LEU A 213 22.57 2.72 22.78
CA LEU A 213 23.65 1.73 22.80
C LEU A 213 24.57 1.91 21.58
N GLU A 214 24.01 2.08 20.39
CA GLU A 214 24.72 2.42 19.15
C GLU A 214 25.53 3.72 19.34
N SER A 215 24.93 4.77 19.89
CA SER A 215 25.61 6.04 20.20
C SER A 215 26.75 5.87 21.24
N LYS A 216 26.58 4.98 22.23
CA LYS A 216 27.64 4.68 23.22
C LYS A 216 28.79 3.94 22.57
N LEU A 217 28.52 2.91 21.77
CA LEU A 217 29.52 2.14 21.03
C LEU A 217 30.29 3.02 20.03
N GLN A 218 29.59 3.89 19.30
CA GLN A 218 30.24 4.90 18.44
C GLN A 218 31.12 5.86 19.26
N ALA A 219 30.63 6.38 20.39
CA ALA A 219 31.41 7.26 21.26
C ALA A 219 32.62 6.56 21.90
N GLU A 220 32.54 5.26 22.16
CA GLU A 220 33.63 4.44 22.69
C GLU A 220 34.68 4.11 21.61
N ALA A 221 34.27 3.80 20.38
CA ALA A 221 35.17 3.67 19.24
C ALA A 221 35.90 5.00 18.94
N LEU A 222 35.18 6.13 18.95
CA LEU A 222 35.79 7.46 18.79
C LEU A 222 36.75 7.82 19.94
N ARG A 223 36.48 7.37 21.18
CA ARG A 223 37.43 7.50 22.30
C ARG A 223 38.70 6.67 22.05
N GLN A 224 38.56 5.42 21.62
CA GLN A 224 39.68 4.54 21.29
C GLN A 224 40.57 5.15 20.19
N GLN A 225 39.99 5.61 19.08
CA GLN A 225 40.72 6.32 18.02
C GLN A 225 41.43 7.61 18.53
N MET A 226 40.79 8.36 19.43
CA MET A 226 41.39 9.53 20.07
C MET A 226 42.47 9.20 21.10
N GLU A 227 42.45 8.00 21.70
CA GLU A 227 43.50 7.49 22.60
C GLU A 227 44.68 6.91 21.82
N GLU A 228 44.42 6.23 20.71
CA GLU A 228 45.43 5.84 19.72
C GLU A 228 46.16 7.05 19.13
N LEU A 229 45.43 8.11 18.74
CA LEU A 229 46.06 9.36 18.31
C LEU A 229 46.96 9.96 19.39
N LYS A 230 46.50 10.04 20.65
CA LYS A 230 47.35 10.51 21.76
C LYS A 230 48.57 9.62 21.97
N ALA A 231 48.43 8.31 21.83
CA ALA A 231 49.56 7.37 21.89
C ALA A 231 50.57 7.65 20.77
N LYS A 232 50.11 7.89 19.53
CA LYS A 232 50.96 8.28 18.40
C LYS A 232 51.60 9.66 18.57
N GLU A 233 50.94 10.61 19.22
CA GLU A 233 51.58 11.88 19.61
C GLU A 233 52.67 11.67 20.66
N MET A 234 52.44 10.83 21.66
CA MET A 234 53.46 10.48 22.65
C MET A 234 54.63 9.72 22.01
N GLU A 235 54.39 8.79 21.09
CA GLU A 235 55.43 8.15 20.26
C GLU A 235 56.22 9.18 19.44
N ALA A 236 55.57 10.12 18.76
CA ALA A 236 56.25 11.19 18.03
C ALA A 236 57.12 12.07 18.93
N THR A 237 56.73 12.34 20.18
CA THR A 237 57.62 13.06 21.13
C THR A 237 58.79 12.21 21.63
N LYS A 238 58.66 10.88 21.72
CA LYS A 238 59.77 9.97 22.04
C LYS A 238 60.77 9.94 20.89
N LEU A 239 60.28 9.69 19.67
CA LEU A 239 61.10 9.63 18.45
C LEU A 239 61.87 10.94 18.23
N LYS A 240 61.27 12.11 18.47
CA LYS A 240 61.98 13.41 18.42
C LYS A 240 63.08 13.53 19.47
N LYS A 241 62.84 13.14 20.73
CA LYS A 241 63.87 13.14 21.79
C LYS A 241 65.02 12.18 21.49
N GLU A 242 64.72 11.02 20.91
CA GLU A 242 65.72 10.08 20.41
C GLU A 242 66.56 10.68 19.28
N GLN A 243 65.92 11.33 18.30
CA GLN A 243 66.60 12.04 17.21
C GLN A 243 67.51 13.15 17.73
N GLU A 244 67.04 13.99 18.67
CA GLU A 244 67.86 15.00 19.34
C GLU A 244 69.07 14.37 20.07
N ASN A 245 68.88 13.24 20.73
CA ASN A 245 69.95 12.55 21.46
C ASN A 245 70.97 11.90 20.52
N LEU A 246 70.54 11.38 19.37
CA LEU A 246 71.44 10.89 18.31
C LEU A 246 72.22 12.04 17.65
N LEU A 247 71.62 13.21 17.49
CA LEU A 247 72.30 14.42 17.01
C LEU A 247 73.33 14.94 18.02
N LYS A 248 73.02 14.92 19.33
CA LYS A 248 73.99 15.23 20.41
C LYS A 248 75.19 14.27 20.35
N GLN A 249 74.95 12.95 20.29
CA GLN A 249 76.02 11.94 20.17
C GLN A 249 76.85 12.12 18.90
N ARG A 250 76.24 12.56 17.79
CA ARG A 250 76.97 12.88 16.55
C ARG A 250 77.89 14.08 16.75
N TRP A 251 77.39 15.19 17.31
CA TRP A 251 78.19 16.38 17.59
C TRP A 251 79.30 16.12 18.61
N GLU A 252 79.07 15.28 19.62
CA GLU A 252 80.08 14.85 20.58
C GLU A 252 81.25 14.11 19.90
N LEU A 253 80.95 13.25 18.91
CA LEU A 253 81.98 12.57 18.11
C LEU A 253 82.69 13.50 17.15
N GLU A 254 81.97 14.38 16.45
CA GLU A 254 82.55 15.39 15.56
C GLU A 254 83.50 16.32 16.35
N ARG A 255 83.14 16.70 17.58
CA ARG A 255 84.00 17.43 18.52
C ARG A 255 85.24 16.63 18.95
N LEU A 256 85.09 15.35 19.31
CA LEU A 256 86.22 14.48 19.68
C LEU A 256 87.18 14.22 18.51
N GLU A 257 86.67 14.17 17.28
CA GLU A 257 87.50 14.15 16.07
C GLU A 257 88.26 15.46 15.87
N GLU A 258 87.62 16.60 16.07
CA GLU A 258 88.28 17.92 15.99
C GLU A 258 89.35 18.09 17.06
N GLU A 259 89.08 17.72 18.32
CA GLU A 259 90.07 17.66 19.41
C GLU A 259 91.28 16.79 19.00
N ARG A 260 91.05 15.61 18.40
CA ARG A 260 92.12 14.74 17.89
C ARG A 260 92.92 15.41 16.76
N ARG A 261 92.24 16.03 15.79
CA ARG A 261 92.86 16.72 14.64
C ARG A 261 93.72 17.90 15.10
N GLN A 262 93.24 18.68 16.08
CA GLN A 262 93.99 19.76 16.72
C GLN A 262 95.25 19.22 17.43
N MET A 263 95.11 18.16 18.22
CA MET A 263 96.25 17.55 18.92
C MET A 263 97.28 16.93 17.96
N ALA A 264 96.86 16.38 16.81
CA ALA A 264 97.76 15.93 15.76
C ALA A 264 98.52 17.11 15.12
N ALA A 265 97.83 18.20 14.78
CA ALA A 265 98.46 19.41 14.22
C ALA A 265 99.43 20.08 15.20
N LEU A 266 99.15 20.07 16.51
CA LEU A 266 100.06 20.56 17.54
C LEU A 266 101.34 19.71 17.63
N ARG A 267 101.23 18.38 17.53
CA ARG A 267 102.39 17.46 17.49
C ARG A 267 103.27 17.74 16.27
N GLN A 268 102.67 17.85 15.08
CA GLN A 268 103.37 18.19 13.84
C GLN A 268 104.10 19.54 13.94
N LYS A 269 103.46 20.57 14.51
CA LYS A 269 104.11 21.87 14.77
C LYS A 269 105.30 21.74 15.74
N ALA A 270 105.20 20.89 16.77
CA ALA A 270 106.29 20.64 17.70
C ALA A 270 107.45 19.81 17.11
N GLU A 271 107.16 18.92 16.14
CA GLU A 271 108.15 18.17 15.36
C GLU A 271 108.91 19.10 14.40
N LEU A 272 108.20 19.89 13.58
CA LEU A 272 108.79 20.93 12.74
C LEU A 272 109.60 21.96 13.55
N GLY A 273 109.07 22.39 14.71
CA GLY A 273 109.76 23.29 15.62
C GLY A 273 111.02 22.68 16.26
N ARG A 274 111.11 21.36 16.44
CA ARG A 274 112.36 20.67 16.84
C ARG A 274 113.37 20.64 15.71
N PHE A 275 112.94 20.28 14.49
CA PHE A 275 113.78 20.25 13.29
C PHE A 275 114.41 21.61 12.97
N LEU A 276 113.62 22.70 12.99
CA LEU A 276 114.12 24.06 12.74
C LEU A 276 115.14 24.52 13.81
N ARG A 277 114.91 24.20 15.09
CA ARG A 277 115.88 24.49 16.16
C ARG A 277 117.17 23.70 16.00
N HIS A 278 117.10 22.42 15.60
CA HIS A 278 118.30 21.64 15.30
C HIS A 278 119.10 22.27 14.14
N GLN A 279 118.44 22.64 13.03
CA GLN A 279 119.11 23.31 11.91
C GLN A 279 119.76 24.65 12.32
N TYR A 280 119.09 25.45 13.15
CA TYR A 280 119.63 26.71 13.63
C TYR A 280 120.83 26.50 14.57
N ASN A 281 120.73 25.55 15.51
CA ASN A 281 121.82 25.20 16.42
C ASN A 281 123.06 24.67 15.66
N VAL A 282 122.88 23.86 14.62
CA VAL A 282 123.98 23.39 13.75
C VAL A 282 124.66 24.56 13.01
N LYS A 283 123.89 25.57 12.56
CA LYS A 283 124.45 26.79 11.96
C LYS A 283 125.21 27.64 12.98
N LEU A 284 124.68 27.81 14.20
CA LEU A 284 125.37 28.50 15.29
C LEU A 284 126.67 27.80 15.66
N SER A 285 126.63 26.47 15.87
CA SER A 285 127.81 25.67 16.24
C SER A 285 128.94 25.81 15.23
N ARG A 286 128.61 25.82 13.92
CA ARG A 286 129.60 26.09 12.86
C ARG A 286 130.21 27.48 12.94
N ARG A 287 129.42 28.53 13.25
CA ARG A 287 129.98 29.88 13.39
C ARG A 287 130.79 30.05 14.69
N THR A 288 130.42 29.38 15.79
CA THR A 288 131.25 29.37 17.00
C THR A 288 132.55 28.61 16.79
N GLN A 289 132.54 27.50 16.04
CA GLN A 289 133.76 26.79 15.64
C GLN A 289 134.69 27.69 14.81
N GLN A 290 134.17 28.39 13.80
CA GLN A 290 134.95 29.37 13.04
C GLN A 290 135.54 30.48 13.93
N ILE A 291 134.79 31.00 14.90
CA ILE A 291 135.30 32.03 15.83
C ILE A 291 136.36 31.44 16.78
N GLN A 292 136.27 30.16 17.14
CA GLN A 292 137.30 29.46 17.90
C GLN A 292 138.56 29.24 17.07
N GLU A 293 138.43 28.86 15.79
CA GLU A 293 139.53 28.72 14.83
C GLU A 293 140.22 30.08 14.56
N GLU A 294 139.44 31.16 14.40
CA GLU A 294 139.90 32.55 14.29
C GLU A 294 140.74 32.94 15.54
N LEU A 295 140.19 32.76 16.75
CA LEU A 295 140.88 33.09 18.01
C LEU A 295 142.07 32.19 18.32
N GLU A 296 142.07 30.93 17.86
CA GLU A 296 143.24 30.06 17.97
C GLU A 296 144.36 30.47 17.04
N ALA A 297 144.06 31.00 15.84
CA ALA A 297 145.08 31.58 14.96
C ALA A 297 145.70 32.83 15.59
N ASP A 298 144.90 33.74 16.14
CA ASP A 298 145.37 34.92 16.89
C ASP A 298 146.24 34.51 18.09
N LYS A 299 145.82 33.48 18.85
CA LYS A 299 146.61 32.92 19.94
C LYS A 299 147.96 32.37 19.46
N ARG A 300 148.01 31.65 18.33
CA ARG A 300 149.26 31.12 17.76
C ARG A 300 150.21 32.24 17.33
N ILE A 301 149.69 33.37 16.82
CA ILE A 301 150.48 34.57 16.52
C ILE A 301 151.08 35.17 17.80
N LEU A 302 150.27 35.32 18.86
CA LEU A 302 150.77 35.81 20.16
C LEU A 302 151.78 34.85 20.80
N GLN A 303 151.62 33.54 20.62
CA GLN A 303 152.59 32.55 21.09
C GLN A 303 153.90 32.64 20.32
N ALA A 304 153.90 32.83 19.00
CA ALA A 304 155.12 33.05 18.23
C ALA A 304 155.87 34.32 18.69
N LEU A 305 155.15 35.42 18.97
CA LEU A 305 155.76 36.63 19.51
C LEU A 305 156.36 36.42 20.92
N LEU A 306 155.70 35.62 21.77
CA LEU A 306 156.24 35.25 23.08
C LEU A 306 157.41 34.27 22.99
N GLU A 307 157.44 33.38 21.99
CA GLU A 307 158.57 32.47 21.75
C GLU A 307 159.80 33.24 21.27
N GLU A 308 159.64 34.27 20.43
CA GLU A 308 160.70 35.24 20.08
C GLU A 308 161.17 36.05 21.32
N GLU A 309 160.26 36.53 22.17
CA GLU A 309 160.63 37.21 23.44
C GLU A 309 161.31 36.25 24.43
N GLU A 310 160.93 34.97 24.46
CA GLU A 310 161.61 33.95 25.25
C GLU A 310 162.98 33.61 24.68
N GLU A 311 163.18 33.58 23.36
CA GLU A 311 164.50 33.33 22.76
C GLU A 311 165.49 34.45 23.07
N ASN A 312 165.02 35.70 23.12
CA ASN A 312 165.80 36.82 23.65
C ASN A 312 166.17 36.64 25.14
N GLN A 313 165.36 35.93 25.94
CA GLN A 313 165.63 35.63 27.36
C GLN A 313 166.47 34.36 27.59
N ARG A 314 166.37 33.35 26.70
CA ARG A 314 167.06 32.05 26.80
C ARG A 314 168.58 32.20 26.75
N VAL A 315 169.09 33.28 26.13
CA VAL A 315 170.51 33.72 26.12
C VAL A 315 171.15 33.74 27.52
N HIS A 316 170.38 33.82 28.60
CA HIS A 316 170.89 34.00 29.97
C HIS A 316 170.90 32.75 30.89
N GLN A 317 170.42 31.55 30.49
CA GLN A 317 170.07 30.49 31.48
C GLN A 317 170.60 29.05 31.22
N ALA A 318 171.80 28.93 30.64
CA ALA A 318 172.49 27.70 30.19
C ALA A 318 172.84 26.61 31.25
N ARG A 319 172.06 26.47 32.33
CA ARG A 319 172.17 25.38 33.33
C ARG A 319 170.84 24.81 33.83
N ARG A 320 169.69 25.38 33.42
CA ARG A 320 168.37 24.78 33.68
C ARG A 320 167.98 23.78 32.57
N GLU A 321 168.58 23.94 31.39
CA GLU A 321 168.23 23.29 30.13
C GLU A 321 168.26 21.76 30.14
N GLN A 322 169.22 21.12 30.82
CA GLN A 322 169.34 19.65 30.78
C GLN A 322 168.18 18.95 31.52
N ALA A 323 167.86 19.40 32.74
CA ALA A 323 166.69 18.91 33.46
C ALA A 323 165.37 19.27 32.76
N LEU A 324 165.32 20.41 32.08
CA LEU A 324 164.19 20.79 31.22
C LEU A 324 164.10 19.92 29.96
N ALA A 325 165.21 19.45 29.39
CA ALA A 325 165.24 18.62 28.19
C ALA A 325 164.73 17.20 28.45
N ASP A 326 165.15 16.56 29.55
CA ASP A 326 164.65 15.23 29.93
C ASP A 326 163.15 15.28 30.26
N VAL A 327 162.72 16.31 30.99
CA VAL A 327 161.29 16.56 31.27
C VAL A 327 160.53 16.86 29.98
N ALA A 328 161.09 17.63 29.05
CA ALA A 328 160.46 17.92 27.75
C ALA A 328 160.36 16.69 26.85
N TRP A 329 161.33 15.77 26.89
CA TRP A 329 161.27 14.52 26.14
C TRP A 329 160.19 13.59 26.71
N MET A 330 160.17 13.37 28.03
CA MET A 330 159.11 12.59 28.68
C MET A 330 157.72 13.22 28.46
N LYS A 331 157.63 14.55 28.52
CA LYS A 331 156.42 15.31 28.20
C LYS A 331 155.94 15.02 26.77
N ARG A 332 156.81 15.13 25.76
CA ARG A 332 156.45 14.84 24.35
C ARG A 332 155.94 13.42 24.15
N VAL A 333 156.62 12.42 24.71
CA VAL A 333 156.19 11.01 24.59
C VAL A 333 154.82 10.77 25.26
N ILE A 334 154.54 11.46 26.37
CA ILE A 334 153.22 11.41 27.03
C ILE A 334 152.16 12.17 26.21
N GLU A 335 152.52 13.31 25.60
CA GLU A 335 151.62 14.06 24.71
C GLU A 335 151.25 13.25 23.46
N GLU A 336 152.22 12.61 22.80
CA GLU A 336 152.01 11.69 21.67
C GLU A 336 151.09 10.51 22.05
N GLN A 337 151.28 9.89 23.23
CA GLN A 337 150.39 8.83 23.70
C GLN A 337 148.97 9.33 24.03
N LEU A 338 148.83 10.52 24.62
CA LEU A 338 147.53 11.14 24.88
C LEU A 338 146.80 11.52 23.59
N GLU A 339 147.51 11.91 22.53
CA GLU A 339 146.90 12.15 21.21
C GLU A 339 146.42 10.86 20.54
N LEU A 340 147.18 9.76 20.66
CA LEU A 340 146.75 8.45 20.18
C LEU A 340 145.53 7.90 20.94
N GLU A 341 145.45 8.07 22.26
CA GLU A 341 144.25 7.68 23.01
C GLU A 341 143.06 8.60 22.69
N ARG A 342 143.25 9.92 22.52
CA ARG A 342 142.17 10.81 22.05
C ARG A 342 141.65 10.42 20.67
N ALA A 343 142.51 9.95 19.77
CA ALA A 343 142.09 9.44 18.47
C ALA A 343 141.21 8.19 18.61
N ARG A 344 141.64 7.22 19.44
CA ARG A 344 140.85 6.01 19.76
C ARG A 344 139.53 6.35 20.45
N GLU A 345 139.52 7.27 21.40
CA GLU A 345 138.31 7.78 22.04
C GLU A 345 137.37 8.44 21.01
N ALA A 346 137.90 9.19 20.04
CA ALA A 346 137.11 9.80 18.98
C ALA A 346 136.51 8.76 18.02
N GLU A 347 137.27 7.74 17.63
CA GLU A 347 136.80 6.59 16.82
C GLU A 347 135.69 5.82 17.56
N LEU A 348 135.91 5.46 18.83
CA LEU A 348 134.90 4.80 19.67
C LEU A 348 133.65 5.68 19.85
N GLN A 349 133.81 6.99 20.07
CA GLN A 349 132.68 7.92 20.13
C GLN A 349 131.94 8.02 18.78
N MET A 350 132.60 7.88 17.64
CA MET A 350 131.94 7.87 16.33
C MET A 350 131.11 6.60 16.12
N LEU A 351 131.68 5.43 16.43
CA LEU A 351 130.95 4.15 16.40
C LEU A 351 129.73 4.19 17.34
N LEU A 352 129.91 4.63 18.59
CA LEU A 352 128.81 4.77 19.56
C LEU A 352 127.74 5.77 19.10
N ARG A 353 128.11 6.84 18.39
CA ARG A 353 127.15 7.78 17.77
C ARG A 353 126.39 7.15 16.61
N GLU A 354 127.00 6.22 15.87
CA GLU A 354 126.40 5.58 14.69
C GLU A 354 125.48 4.42 15.08
N GLU A 355 125.92 3.57 16.01
CA GLU A 355 125.04 2.59 16.67
C GLU A 355 123.83 3.28 17.32
N ALA A 356 124.04 4.40 18.02
CA ALA A 356 122.95 5.16 18.61
C ALA A 356 121.97 5.72 17.56
N LYS A 357 122.45 6.26 16.43
CA LYS A 357 121.59 6.71 15.32
C LYS A 357 120.75 5.55 14.79
N GLU A 358 121.38 4.42 14.46
CA GLU A 358 120.68 3.25 13.91
C GLU A 358 119.61 2.72 14.87
N VAL A 359 119.91 2.62 16.17
CA VAL A 359 118.94 2.19 17.19
C VAL A 359 117.79 3.19 17.30
N TRP A 360 118.06 4.49 17.24
CA TRP A 360 117.02 5.53 17.21
C TRP A 360 116.15 5.46 15.95
N GLU A 361 116.73 5.36 14.76
CA GLU A 361 115.98 5.29 13.49
C GLU A 361 115.09 4.05 13.42
N LYS A 362 115.61 2.89 13.82
CA LYS A 362 114.83 1.64 13.95
C LYS A 362 113.65 1.85 14.90
N ARG A 363 113.87 2.50 16.05
CA ARG A 363 112.83 2.74 17.05
C ARG A 363 111.80 3.81 16.63
N GLU A 364 112.21 4.85 15.93
CA GLU A 364 111.29 5.84 15.36
C GLU A 364 110.42 5.22 14.25
N ALA A 365 110.97 4.32 13.43
CA ALA A 365 110.22 3.57 12.43
C ALA A 365 109.20 2.60 13.05
N GLU A 366 109.55 1.91 14.14
CA GLU A 366 108.61 1.13 14.94
C GLU A 366 107.49 2.01 15.51
N TRP A 367 107.82 3.13 16.15
CA TRP A 367 106.82 4.06 16.67
C TRP A 367 105.99 4.70 15.56
N ALA A 368 106.50 4.91 14.36
CA ALA A 368 105.73 5.38 13.21
C ALA A 368 104.72 4.32 12.74
N ARG A 369 105.13 3.04 12.66
CA ARG A 369 104.24 1.91 12.39
C ARG A 369 103.15 1.80 13.45
N GLU A 370 103.52 1.79 14.73
CA GLU A 370 102.56 1.78 15.86
C GLU A 370 101.57 2.94 15.80
N ARG A 371 102.05 4.18 15.55
CA ARG A 371 101.19 5.36 15.39
C ARG A 371 100.20 5.16 14.24
N SER A 372 100.67 4.76 13.05
CA SER A 372 99.79 4.52 11.90
C SER A 372 98.76 3.42 12.14
N ALA A 373 99.10 2.37 12.89
CA ALA A 373 98.16 1.30 13.27
C ALA A 373 97.10 1.80 14.26
N ARG A 374 97.51 2.56 15.30
CA ARG A 374 96.59 3.20 16.26
C ARG A 374 95.69 4.24 15.59
N ASP A 375 96.18 4.98 14.60
CA ASP A 375 95.38 5.95 13.85
C ASP A 375 94.38 5.27 12.90
N ARG A 376 94.75 4.18 12.21
CA ARG A 376 93.83 3.35 11.41
C ARG A 376 92.70 2.76 12.27
N LEU A 377 93.05 1.99 13.31
CA LEU A 377 92.08 1.38 14.21
C LEU A 377 91.13 2.41 14.84
N MET A 378 91.64 3.59 15.21
CA MET A 378 90.77 4.65 15.73
C MET A 378 89.89 5.28 14.65
N SER A 379 90.35 5.40 13.40
CA SER A 379 89.49 5.85 12.29
C SER A 379 88.39 4.85 11.95
N GLU A 380 88.67 3.54 12.07
CA GLU A 380 87.68 2.46 11.94
C GLU A 380 86.64 2.51 13.07
N VAL A 381 87.07 2.72 14.33
CA VAL A 381 86.16 2.90 15.49
C VAL A 381 85.29 4.15 15.32
N LEU A 382 85.86 5.27 14.86
CA LEU A 382 85.13 6.52 14.66
C LEU A 382 84.11 6.41 13.52
N THR A 383 84.53 5.95 12.34
CA THR A 383 83.64 5.78 11.18
C THR A 383 82.56 4.73 11.42
N GLY A 384 82.91 3.59 12.04
CA GLY A 384 81.92 2.57 12.43
C GLY A 384 80.91 3.10 13.46
N ARG A 385 81.35 3.95 14.41
CA ARG A 385 80.42 4.60 15.35
C ARG A 385 79.56 5.68 14.67
N GLN A 386 80.11 6.41 13.70
CA GLN A 386 79.37 7.39 12.91
C GLN A 386 78.27 6.69 12.08
N GLN A 387 78.59 5.56 11.45
CA GLN A 387 77.64 4.69 10.74
C GLN A 387 76.52 4.20 11.68
N GLN A 388 76.84 3.65 12.85
CA GLN A 388 75.84 3.23 13.85
C GLN A 388 74.86 4.34 14.26
N ILE A 389 75.30 5.61 14.25
CA ILE A 389 74.43 6.75 14.58
C ILE A 389 73.62 7.18 13.35
N GLN A 390 74.20 7.16 12.15
CA GLN A 390 73.48 7.41 10.89
C GLN A 390 72.36 6.38 10.68
N GLU A 391 72.65 5.08 10.84
CA GLU A 391 71.67 3.99 10.80
C GLU A 391 70.52 4.20 11.79
N LYS A 392 70.82 4.63 13.02
CA LYS A 392 69.80 4.91 14.04
C LYS A 392 68.97 6.16 13.71
N ILE A 393 69.58 7.19 13.13
CA ILE A 393 68.86 8.37 12.63
C ILE A 393 67.94 7.98 11.47
N GLU A 394 68.37 7.09 10.57
CA GLU A 394 67.52 6.56 9.50
C GLU A 394 66.38 5.67 10.02
N GLN A 395 66.65 4.77 10.97
CA GLN A 395 65.64 3.92 11.60
C GLN A 395 64.59 4.77 12.33
N ASN A 396 65.03 5.74 13.13
CA ASN A 396 64.14 6.69 13.81
C ASN A 396 63.34 7.53 12.80
N ARG A 397 63.96 7.99 11.70
CA ARG A 397 63.25 8.69 10.60
C ARG A 397 62.18 7.80 9.96
N ARG A 398 62.48 6.54 9.64
CA ARG A 398 61.50 5.59 9.08
C ARG A 398 60.33 5.38 10.05
N ALA A 399 60.61 5.22 11.33
CA ALA A 399 59.59 5.13 12.38
C ALA A 399 58.75 6.42 12.51
N GLN A 400 59.36 7.62 12.33
CA GLN A 400 58.60 8.88 12.26
C GLN A 400 57.68 8.92 11.03
N GLU A 401 58.19 8.56 9.85
CA GLU A 401 57.39 8.51 8.60
C GLU A 401 56.25 7.48 8.70
N GLU A 402 56.47 6.33 9.34
CA GLU A 402 55.43 5.34 9.62
C GLU A 402 54.40 5.83 10.67
N SER A 403 54.85 6.47 11.75
CA SER A 403 53.96 7.06 12.76
C SER A 403 53.10 8.19 12.19
N LEU A 404 53.63 8.97 11.23
CA LEU A 404 52.89 10.00 10.51
C LEU A 404 51.82 9.37 9.61
N ARG A 405 52.17 8.37 8.79
CA ARG A 405 51.20 7.65 7.92
C ARG A 405 50.06 6.99 8.71
N HIS A 406 50.31 6.50 9.93
CA HIS A 406 49.25 5.96 10.78
C HIS A 406 48.40 7.06 11.42
N ARG A 407 49.01 8.19 11.85
CA ARG A 407 48.28 9.37 12.32
C ARG A 407 47.38 9.95 11.23
N GLU A 408 47.86 10.04 10.00
CA GLU A 408 47.13 10.56 8.84
C GLU A 408 45.88 9.72 8.54
N LYS A 409 45.99 8.38 8.57
CA LYS A 409 44.83 7.48 8.45
C LYS A 409 43.82 7.69 9.56
N LEU A 410 44.25 7.69 10.83
CA LEU A 410 43.35 7.91 11.97
C LEU A 410 42.64 9.28 11.91
N ILE A 411 43.28 10.31 11.35
CA ILE A 411 42.63 11.60 11.09
C ILE A 411 41.60 11.49 9.95
N GLN A 412 41.94 10.84 8.84
CA GLN A 412 41.01 10.62 7.72
C GLN A 412 39.77 9.81 8.14
N ASP A 413 39.96 8.76 8.95
CA ASP A 413 38.88 7.93 9.49
C ASP A 413 37.95 8.75 10.41
N LEU A 414 38.51 9.60 11.29
CA LEU A 414 37.75 10.51 12.14
C LEU A 414 37.05 11.63 11.35
N GLU A 415 37.65 12.13 10.27
CA GLU A 415 37.03 13.12 9.39
C GLU A 415 35.87 12.50 8.59
N ALA A 416 36.03 11.28 8.07
CA ALA A 416 34.94 10.54 7.42
C ALA A 416 33.79 10.18 8.39
N ALA A 417 34.10 9.80 9.63
CA ALA A 417 33.11 9.59 10.69
C ALA A 417 32.38 10.90 11.07
N ARG A 418 33.09 12.04 11.03
CA ARG A 418 32.51 13.37 11.27
C ARG A 418 31.66 13.88 10.11
N GLU A 419 31.97 13.52 8.87
CA GLU A 419 31.15 13.85 7.70
C GLU A 419 29.88 13.00 7.61
N SER A 420 29.97 11.69 7.85
CA SER A 420 28.78 10.81 7.92
C SER A 420 27.84 11.26 9.03
N ALA A 421 28.35 11.48 10.25
CA ALA A 421 27.59 12.04 11.37
C ALA A 421 27.18 13.53 11.23
N ARG A 422 27.47 14.16 10.08
CA ARG A 422 26.86 15.43 9.62
C ARG A 422 25.74 15.16 8.62
N ARG A 423 26.00 14.37 7.57
CA ARG A 423 25.00 13.97 6.56
C ARG A 423 23.77 13.34 7.20
N GLU A 424 23.95 12.39 8.13
CA GLU A 424 22.85 11.79 8.89
C GLU A 424 22.01 12.80 9.69
N LYS A 425 22.62 13.89 10.17
CA LYS A 425 21.90 14.95 10.90
C LYS A 425 21.15 15.86 9.94
N GLU A 426 21.81 16.27 8.86
CA GLU A 426 21.24 17.06 7.76
C GLU A 426 20.02 16.32 7.17
N GLU A 427 20.16 15.05 6.79
CA GLU A 427 19.07 14.16 6.37
C GLU A 427 17.96 14.04 7.43
N SER A 428 18.32 13.93 8.72
CA SER A 428 17.31 13.89 9.79
C SER A 428 16.54 15.22 9.93
N GLU A 429 17.16 16.36 9.60
CA GLU A 429 16.54 17.70 9.66
C GLU A 429 15.74 18.01 8.40
N GLU A 430 16.17 17.51 7.24
CA GLU A 430 15.36 17.46 6.01
C GLU A 430 14.10 16.60 6.24
N LEU A 431 14.22 15.39 6.79
CA LEU A 431 13.06 14.54 7.10
C LEU A 431 12.11 15.16 8.14
N LYS A 432 12.65 15.82 9.18
CA LYS A 432 11.83 16.57 10.16
C LYS A 432 11.11 17.76 9.51
N SER A 433 11.80 18.52 8.66
CA SER A 433 11.24 19.72 8.03
C SER A 433 10.25 19.38 6.92
N ALA A 434 10.50 18.34 6.11
CA ALA A 434 9.54 17.80 5.15
C ALA A 434 8.26 17.30 5.86
N ARG A 435 8.40 16.55 6.97
CA ARG A 435 7.23 16.10 7.74
C ARG A 435 6.50 17.24 8.47
N LYS A 436 7.21 18.30 8.86
CA LYS A 436 6.61 19.53 9.37
C LYS A 436 5.80 20.24 8.27
N GLN A 437 6.35 20.37 7.07
CA GLN A 437 5.65 20.94 5.91
C GLN A 437 4.42 20.09 5.50
N GLU A 438 4.51 18.76 5.57
CA GLU A 438 3.38 17.86 5.32
C GLU A 438 2.25 18.09 6.34
N LEU A 439 2.58 18.16 7.63
CA LEU A 439 1.61 18.44 8.69
C LEU A 439 1.02 19.85 8.57
N GLU A 440 1.83 20.85 8.23
CA GLU A 440 1.39 22.22 7.96
C GLU A 440 0.46 22.29 6.74
N ALA A 441 0.73 21.49 5.69
CA ALA A 441 -0.16 21.35 4.54
C ALA A 441 -1.48 20.65 4.90
N GLN A 442 -1.46 19.60 5.73
CA GLN A 442 -2.68 18.94 6.21
C GLN A 442 -3.54 19.87 7.09
N VAL A 443 -2.91 20.67 7.95
CA VAL A 443 -3.59 21.70 8.76
C VAL A 443 -4.09 22.85 7.89
N GLY A 444 -3.32 23.26 6.87
CA GLY A 444 -3.74 24.23 5.84
C GLY A 444 -4.96 23.76 5.06
N LEU A 445 -4.99 22.51 4.61
CA LEU A 445 -6.14 21.91 3.92
C LEU A 445 -7.37 21.80 4.84
N ARG A 446 -7.19 21.38 6.11
CA ARG A 446 -8.29 21.35 7.10
C ARG A 446 -8.86 22.74 7.37
N SER A 447 -8.01 23.73 7.63
CA SER A 447 -8.43 25.11 7.91
C SER A 447 -9.05 25.80 6.69
N ALA A 448 -8.53 25.56 5.48
CA ALA A 448 -9.17 25.98 4.23
C ALA A 448 -10.54 25.33 4.03
N GLY A 449 -10.68 24.03 4.34
CA GLY A 449 -11.96 23.31 4.32
C GLY A 449 -12.99 23.89 5.29
N VAL A 450 -12.58 24.18 6.54
CA VAL A 450 -13.43 24.86 7.53
C VAL A 450 -13.80 26.28 7.07
N ALA A 451 -12.87 27.02 6.46
CA ALA A 451 -13.12 28.35 5.91
C ALA A 451 -13.98 28.34 4.62
N ALA A 452 -14.09 27.21 3.92
CA ALA A 452 -15.00 26.99 2.81
C ALA A 452 -16.42 26.64 3.31
N LEU A 453 -16.52 25.72 4.28
CA LEU A 453 -17.77 25.41 4.98
C LEU A 453 -18.38 26.67 5.63
N SER A 454 -17.56 27.48 6.30
CA SER A 454 -18.00 28.75 6.88
C SER A 454 -18.41 29.81 5.84
N ARG A 455 -17.93 29.72 4.59
CA ARG A 455 -18.39 30.58 3.48
C ARG A 455 -19.71 30.11 2.88
N HIS A 456 -19.96 28.81 2.80
CA HIS A 456 -21.27 28.29 2.38
C HIS A 456 -22.36 28.46 3.46
N GLY A 457 -22.00 28.47 4.75
CA GLY A 457 -22.93 28.83 5.84
C GLY A 457 -23.42 30.30 5.81
N ALA A 458 -22.82 31.16 4.98
CA ALA A 458 -23.12 32.60 4.92
C ALA A 458 -24.01 33.03 3.73
N GLN A 459 -24.58 32.07 2.97
CA GLN A 459 -25.41 32.37 1.79
C GLN A 459 -26.84 31.80 1.91
N GLY A 460 -27.61 32.36 2.84
CA GLY A 460 -29.08 32.26 2.85
C GLY A 460 -29.72 33.28 1.88
N PRO A 461 -30.83 32.95 1.19
CA PRO A 461 -31.35 33.77 0.10
C PRO A 461 -32.22 34.95 0.58
N LEU A 462 -31.81 36.18 0.25
CA LEU A 462 -32.63 37.40 0.36
C LEU A 462 -32.58 38.22 -0.94
N THR A 463 -33.08 37.65 -2.03
CA THR A 463 -33.28 38.34 -3.31
C THR A 463 -34.74 38.73 -3.53
N TYR A 464 -35.22 39.79 -2.88
CA TYR A 464 -36.47 40.48 -3.25
C TYR A 464 -36.49 41.93 -2.75
N PHE A 465 -37.06 42.83 -3.55
CA PHE A 465 -37.38 44.25 -3.25
C PHE A 465 -36.27 45.15 -2.68
N HIS A 466 -35.53 45.83 -3.57
CA HIS A 466 -35.89 47.23 -3.88
C HIS A 466 -35.24 47.74 -5.17
N SER A 467 -36.08 48.14 -6.12
CA SER A 467 -35.71 48.99 -7.25
C SER A 467 -36.75 50.08 -7.36
N LEU A 468 -36.39 51.31 -6.98
CA LEU A 468 -36.94 52.57 -7.51
C LEU A 468 -36.21 53.78 -6.89
N ALA A 469 -36.06 54.83 -7.69
CA ALA A 469 -35.67 56.19 -7.33
C ALA A 469 -34.42 56.40 -6.43
N TRP A 470 -33.34 56.90 -7.04
CA TRP A 470 -33.09 58.35 -7.00
C TRP A 470 -32.30 58.82 -8.22
N THR A 471 -32.60 60.02 -8.71
CA THR A 471 -31.98 60.65 -9.89
C THR A 471 -31.81 62.16 -9.66
N LEU A 472 -30.97 62.79 -10.50
CA LEU A 472 -30.80 64.25 -10.67
C LEU A 472 -29.88 64.99 -9.67
N SER A 473 -28.59 65.01 -10.01
CA SER A 473 -27.95 66.25 -10.49
C SER A 473 -26.88 65.84 -11.52
N ARG A 474 -27.08 66.03 -12.84
CA ARG A 474 -26.87 67.27 -13.64
C ARG A 474 -25.42 67.80 -13.50
N LYS A 475 -24.69 68.12 -14.57
CA LYS A 475 -24.93 68.20 -16.05
C LYS A 475 -23.57 68.50 -16.75
N PRO A 476 -23.47 68.58 -18.09
CA PRO A 476 -23.94 67.71 -19.19
C PRO A 476 -22.71 66.89 -19.75
N THR A 477 -22.27 66.75 -21.02
CA THR A 477 -22.67 67.18 -22.40
C THR A 477 -22.06 66.25 -23.49
N ILE A 478 -22.68 66.25 -24.69
CA ILE A 478 -22.16 66.07 -26.08
C ILE A 478 -20.81 65.31 -26.27
N ARG A 479 -20.78 64.07 -26.82
CA ARG A 479 -21.03 63.58 -28.22
C ARG A 479 -19.81 63.80 -29.16
N SER A 480 -19.51 62.90 -30.12
CA SER A 480 -20.26 61.75 -30.68
C SER A 480 -19.37 60.59 -31.18
N SER A 481 -20.00 59.45 -31.52
CA SER A 481 -19.63 58.46 -32.58
C SER A 481 -18.22 57.84 -32.61
N GLY A 482 -18.05 56.51 -32.63
CA GLY A 482 -19.06 55.44 -32.68
C GLY A 482 -18.49 54.01 -32.72
N HIS A 483 -19.39 53.03 -32.72
CA HIS A 483 -19.18 51.57 -32.85
C HIS A 483 -18.46 51.17 -34.17
N PRO A 484 -17.89 49.94 -34.33
CA PRO A 484 -18.46 48.67 -33.79
C PRO A 484 -17.52 47.49 -33.36
N PHE A 485 -18.14 46.52 -32.68
CA PHE A 485 -17.93 45.05 -32.76
C PHE A 485 -16.57 44.40 -32.42
N LEU A 486 -16.50 43.59 -31.33
CA LEU A 486 -16.39 42.10 -31.35
C LEU A 486 -16.08 41.45 -29.96
N PHE A 487 -16.55 40.20 -29.80
CA PHE A 487 -16.25 39.21 -28.75
C PHE A 487 -15.10 38.27 -29.21
N PRO A 488 -14.64 37.21 -28.47
CA PRO A 488 -14.73 36.84 -27.04
C PRO A 488 -13.36 36.39 -26.41
N ALA A 489 -13.41 35.80 -25.20
CA ALA A 489 -12.37 34.96 -24.54
C ALA A 489 -11.03 35.63 -24.16
N GLY A 490 -10.17 35.09 -23.28
CA GLY A 490 -10.24 33.89 -22.41
C GLY A 490 -9.36 34.13 -21.16
N THR A 491 -8.76 33.15 -20.46
CA THR A 491 -8.59 31.70 -20.67
C THR A 491 -8.36 30.97 -19.33
N LEU A 492 -8.47 29.64 -19.32
CA LEU A 492 -8.01 28.77 -18.22
C LEU A 492 -6.48 28.63 -18.23
N THR A 493 -5.88 28.40 -17.07
CA THR A 493 -4.49 27.93 -16.95
C THR A 493 -4.45 26.43 -16.62
N LEU A 494 -3.76 25.64 -17.44
CA LEU A 494 -3.36 24.27 -17.13
C LEU A 494 -2.00 23.97 -17.78
N LEU A 495 -1.12 23.29 -17.04
CA LEU A 495 0.23 22.91 -17.45
C LEU A 495 0.25 21.52 -18.10
N VAL A 496 0.92 21.36 -19.24
CA VAL A 496 1.38 20.05 -19.75
C VAL A 496 2.79 20.16 -20.36
N VAL A 497 3.70 19.42 -19.73
CA VAL A 497 4.92 18.73 -20.22
C VAL A 497 5.37 18.93 -21.69
N GLY A 498 6.67 19.23 -21.89
CA GLY A 498 7.39 19.07 -23.16
C GLY A 498 8.85 19.57 -23.12
N PRO A 499 9.89 18.80 -23.52
CA PRO A 499 11.30 19.19 -23.32
C PRO A 499 12.13 19.50 -24.59
N ALA A 500 13.11 20.41 -24.44
CA ALA A 500 14.42 20.47 -25.14
C ALA A 500 14.45 20.75 -26.67
N PRO A 501 15.62 21.10 -27.29
CA PRO A 501 16.80 21.86 -26.79
C PRO A 501 17.33 22.93 -27.79
N LEU A 502 18.54 23.49 -27.48
CA LEU A 502 19.56 24.11 -28.37
C LEU A 502 19.47 25.60 -28.80
N ARG A 503 20.65 26.26 -28.68
CA ARG A 503 21.21 27.33 -29.55
C ARG A 503 20.59 28.75 -29.51
N VAL A 504 21.35 29.87 -29.68
CA VAL A 504 22.81 30.12 -29.53
C VAL A 504 23.12 31.65 -29.48
N LEU A 505 24.22 32.06 -28.82
CA LEU A 505 25.02 33.31 -28.92
C LEU A 505 24.40 34.73 -28.76
N HIS A 506 25.18 35.59 -28.06
CA HIS A 506 25.42 37.04 -28.34
C HIS A 506 24.27 38.07 -28.13
N LEU A 507 24.51 39.39 -27.87
CA LEU A 507 25.72 40.18 -27.50
C LEU A 507 25.31 41.55 -26.89
N LEU A 508 26.20 42.14 -26.06
CA LEU A 508 26.23 43.57 -25.64
C LEU A 508 25.04 44.07 -24.78
N GLY A 509 25.12 45.15 -23.99
CA GLY A 509 26.25 46.00 -23.54
C GLY A 509 26.13 46.30 -22.02
N LYS A 510 27.10 46.87 -21.29
CA LYS A 510 27.69 48.22 -21.46
C LYS A 510 26.60 49.30 -21.62
N GLN A 511 26.58 50.43 -20.90
CA GLN A 511 27.37 51.00 -19.77
C GLN A 511 26.51 52.20 -19.23
N CYS A 512 26.81 53.12 -18.28
CA CYS A 512 28.03 53.57 -17.58
C CYS A 512 27.66 54.59 -16.44
N LEU A 513 28.56 54.87 -15.46
CA LEU A 513 28.68 56.14 -14.66
C LEU A 513 27.54 56.47 -13.63
N LEU A 514 27.70 57.29 -12.56
CA LEU A 514 28.87 57.92 -11.89
C LEU A 514 28.58 58.42 -10.44
N PHE A 515 29.67 58.83 -9.76
CA PHE A 515 29.81 59.82 -8.66
C PHE A 515 29.33 59.57 -7.20
N LEU A 516 30.36 59.38 -6.35
CA LEU A 516 30.58 59.83 -4.95
C LEU A 516 30.49 61.38 -4.80
N PRO A 517 30.58 62.07 -3.62
CA PRO A 517 31.40 61.67 -2.45
C PRO A 517 31.04 62.13 -0.99
N LEU A 518 31.81 61.55 -0.03
CA LEU A 518 32.39 62.13 1.22
C LEU A 518 31.55 62.90 2.26
N THR A 519 31.71 62.52 3.54
CA THR A 519 32.48 63.31 4.56
C THR A 519 32.72 62.48 5.86
N SER A 520 33.44 63.02 6.85
CA SER A 520 33.92 62.32 8.07
C SER A 520 34.09 63.28 9.27
N PHE A 521 34.61 62.80 10.41
CA PHE A 521 34.86 63.49 11.70
C PHE A 521 33.62 63.62 12.63
N LEU A 522 33.74 63.78 13.97
CA LEU A 522 34.91 63.97 14.87
C LEU A 522 34.70 63.33 16.28
N VAL A 523 35.75 63.40 17.11
CA VAL A 523 35.96 62.86 18.48
C VAL A 523 35.02 63.42 19.56
N ALA A 524 34.78 62.62 20.61
CA ALA A 524 34.49 63.10 21.97
C ALA A 524 35.18 62.22 23.03
N SER A 525 35.47 62.77 24.22
CA SER A 525 36.14 62.09 25.34
C SER A 525 35.51 62.49 26.67
N ALA A 526 35.43 61.57 27.65
CA ALA A 526 34.95 61.85 29.00
C ALA A 526 35.50 60.83 30.02
N SER A 527 35.71 61.27 31.27
CA SER A 527 36.11 60.39 32.39
C SER A 527 35.70 60.99 33.73
N THR A 528 35.14 60.19 34.66
CA THR A 528 35.26 60.36 36.13
C THR A 528 34.53 59.27 36.95
N TRP A 529 35.25 58.67 37.90
CA TRP A 529 34.87 58.37 39.30
C TRP A 529 33.39 58.21 39.72
N LEU A 530 33.04 57.07 40.37
CA LEU A 530 32.73 57.01 41.83
C LEU A 530 32.38 55.60 42.38
N SER A 531 32.61 55.42 43.70
CA SER A 531 32.05 54.43 44.64
C SER A 531 32.36 52.91 44.53
N GLY A 532 32.80 52.32 45.66
CA GLY A 532 32.62 50.91 46.04
C GLY A 532 31.35 50.74 46.92
N PRO A 533 31.23 49.76 47.87
CA PRO A 533 32.31 49.29 48.76
C PRO A 533 32.20 47.81 49.31
N LYS A 534 32.99 47.51 50.37
CA LYS A 534 32.82 46.48 51.44
C LYS A 534 33.22 45.01 51.20
N SER A 535 34.41 44.65 51.71
CA SER A 535 34.64 43.62 52.76
C SER A 535 36.07 43.84 53.28
N LEU A 536 36.40 44.03 54.57
CA LEU A 536 36.06 43.33 55.83
C LEU A 536 36.62 41.90 55.92
N LEU A 537 37.84 41.78 56.45
CA LEU A 537 38.22 40.85 57.52
C LEU A 537 39.42 41.46 58.29
N PHE A 538 39.56 41.11 59.58
CA PHE A 538 40.51 41.72 60.54
C PHE A 538 40.90 40.68 61.60
N ASN A 539 41.98 40.94 62.38
CA ASN A 539 42.63 40.02 63.35
C ASN A 539 43.41 38.89 62.66
N SER A 540 44.72 38.67 62.84
CA SER A 540 45.79 39.25 63.68
C SER A 540 45.70 39.04 65.20
N VAL A 541 46.40 38.00 65.70
CA VAL A 541 46.97 37.90 67.07
C VAL A 541 48.32 37.17 66.95
N PRO A 542 49.42 37.64 67.58
CA PRO A 542 50.74 36.99 67.56
C PRO A 542 51.03 36.16 68.82
N ASN A 543 52.15 35.43 68.86
CA ASN A 543 53.01 35.28 70.05
C ASN A 543 54.32 34.52 69.76
N SER A 544 55.36 34.81 70.56
CA SER A 544 56.72 34.22 70.56
C SER A 544 57.55 34.44 69.29
#